data_AF-A0A961RTS2-F1
#
_entry.id   AF-A0A961RTS2-F1
#
_cell.length_a   1.000
_cell.length_b   1.000
_cell.length_c   1.000
_cell.angle_alpha   90.00
_cell.angle_beta   90.00
_cell.angle_gamma   90.00
#
_symmetry.space_group_name_H-M   'P 1'
#
loop_
_entity.id
_entity.type
_entity.pdbx_description
1 polymer ?
#
loop_
_entity_poly.entity_id
_entity_poly.type
_entity_poly.pdbx_seq_one_letter_code
_entity_poly.pdbx_strand_id
1 'polypeptide(L)'
;MKLQSWVVIFVLGMIAAGAGIAAHKTGFDILRRAGLVEQSRLTAGAYRPGDPVFIRIFKRENELELWHRSADRQWHLAKTYAICRWSGALGPKLREGDRQSPEGFYEVSTRSLNPQSSYHLSFNLGFPNALDRSLGRSGSFLMVHGACVSIGCYAMTDAGIEEIYAAVEASLQSPTGQDFVPVHIFPWRFAEGEPENPASDETRDFWANLRQGYDRFEQSRKPFDVFARDGLYTFDDMQGAAPVSRVGLKSTPSTG
;
A
#
# COMPACT_ATOMS: atom_id res chain seq x y z
N MET A 1 -46.95 -21.56 -70.67
CA MET A 1 -46.05 -20.48 -70.22
C MET A 1 -46.61 -19.85 -68.95
N LYS A 2 -45.97 -20.06 -67.79
CA LYS A 2 -45.79 -19.05 -66.74
C LYS A 2 -44.85 -19.62 -65.65
N LEU A 3 -43.91 -18.77 -65.27
CA LEU A 3 -42.69 -19.03 -64.52
C LEU A 3 -42.93 -19.16 -63.01
N GLN A 4 -42.04 -19.96 -62.40
CA GLN A 4 -41.33 -19.79 -61.11
C GLN A 4 -41.98 -19.01 -59.96
N SER A 5 -41.95 -19.63 -58.77
CA SER A 5 -41.45 -18.97 -57.55
C SER A 5 -40.97 -20.05 -56.56
N TRP A 6 -39.65 -20.07 -56.32
CA TRP A 6 -39.02 -20.82 -55.25
C TRP A 6 -39.01 -19.92 -54.01
N VAL A 7 -39.64 -20.36 -52.92
CA VAL A 7 -39.56 -19.68 -51.63
C VAL A 7 -38.26 -20.12 -50.95
N VAL A 8 -37.30 -19.19 -50.84
CA VAL A 8 -36.09 -19.35 -50.04
C VAL A 8 -36.44 -19.00 -48.60
N ILE A 9 -36.44 -19.99 -47.70
CA ILE A 9 -36.59 -19.78 -46.26
C ILE A 9 -35.21 -19.41 -45.70
N PHE A 10 -35.02 -18.13 -45.34
CA PHE A 10 -33.88 -17.68 -44.55
C PHE A 10 -34.13 -18.04 -43.08
N VAL A 11 -33.42 -19.04 -42.57
CA VAL A 11 -33.29 -19.27 -41.12
C VAL A 11 -32.26 -18.28 -40.59
N LEU A 12 -32.71 -17.18 -39.99
CA LEU A 12 -31.84 -16.32 -39.18
C LEU A 12 -31.43 -17.10 -37.92
N GLY A 13 -30.21 -17.61 -37.91
CA GLY A 13 -29.57 -18.09 -36.69
C GLY A 13 -29.34 -16.91 -35.75
N MET A 14 -30.05 -16.88 -34.63
CA MET A 14 -29.68 -16.03 -33.50
C MET A 14 -28.42 -16.62 -32.87
N ILE A 15 -27.26 -16.11 -33.28
CA ILE A 15 -26.02 -16.27 -32.54
C ILE A 15 -26.18 -15.45 -31.26
N ALA A 16 -26.50 -16.12 -30.15
CA ALA A 16 -26.32 -15.55 -28.84
C ALA A 16 -24.81 -15.30 -28.66
N ALA A 17 -24.38 -14.07 -28.88
CA ALA A 17 -23.08 -13.60 -28.46
C ALA A 17 -23.06 -13.66 -26.92
N GLY A 18 -22.57 -14.76 -26.38
CA GLY A 18 -22.16 -14.84 -24.99
C GLY A 18 -21.05 -13.82 -24.79
N ALA A 19 -21.41 -12.63 -24.34
CA ALA A 19 -20.47 -11.71 -23.73
C ALA A 19 -19.89 -12.43 -22.51
N GLY A 20 -18.73 -13.04 -22.70
CA GLY A 20 -17.91 -13.52 -21.60
C GLY A 20 -17.62 -12.32 -20.73
N ILE A 21 -18.34 -12.21 -19.62
CA ILE A 21 -17.93 -11.37 -18.50
C ILE A 21 -16.54 -11.90 -18.16
N ALA A 22 -15.50 -11.14 -18.51
CA ALA A 22 -14.16 -11.42 -18.04
C ALA A 22 -14.28 -11.50 -16.51
N ALA A 23 -14.16 -12.71 -15.98
CA ALA A 23 -14.23 -12.92 -14.55
C ALA A 23 -13.16 -12.02 -13.93
N HIS A 24 -13.58 -11.02 -13.14
CA HIS A 24 -12.71 -10.35 -12.21
C HIS A 24 -12.00 -11.47 -11.45
N LYS A 25 -10.71 -11.71 -11.74
CA LYS A 25 -9.92 -12.68 -10.97
C LYS A 25 -9.99 -12.17 -9.54
N THR A 26 -10.72 -12.87 -8.69
CA THR A 26 -10.90 -12.44 -7.31
C THR A 26 -9.51 -12.27 -6.69
N GLY A 27 -9.28 -11.22 -5.88
CA GLY A 27 -7.96 -11.00 -5.25
C GLY A 27 -7.44 -12.26 -4.52
N PHE A 28 -8.35 -13.13 -4.09
CA PHE A 28 -8.07 -14.44 -3.53
C PHE A 28 -7.31 -15.39 -4.46
N ASP A 29 -7.64 -15.44 -5.76
CA ASP A 29 -6.93 -16.29 -6.74
C ASP A 29 -5.51 -15.81 -7.00
N ILE A 30 -5.29 -14.49 -6.95
CA ILE A 30 -3.98 -13.85 -7.08
C ILE A 30 -3.12 -14.22 -5.87
N LEU A 31 -3.63 -14.01 -4.65
CA LEU A 31 -2.91 -14.29 -3.39
C LEU A 31 -2.49 -15.76 -3.26
N ARG A 32 -3.34 -16.68 -3.75
CA ARG A 32 -3.03 -18.12 -3.74
C ARG A 32 -2.00 -18.53 -4.80
N ARG A 33 -2.00 -17.91 -5.98
CA ARG A 33 -1.10 -18.26 -7.10
C ARG A 33 0.27 -17.58 -7.00
N ALA A 34 0.34 -16.40 -6.42
CA ALA A 34 1.54 -15.55 -6.42
C ALA A 34 2.56 -15.89 -5.30
N GLY A 35 2.28 -16.92 -4.49
CA GLY A 35 3.25 -17.47 -3.56
C GLY A 35 3.40 -16.69 -2.24
N LEU A 36 2.66 -15.61 -2.01
CA LEU A 36 2.67 -14.88 -0.72
C LEU A 36 2.30 -15.80 0.47
N VAL A 37 1.26 -16.64 0.28
CA VAL A 37 0.85 -17.62 1.30
C VAL A 37 1.94 -18.66 1.58
N GLU A 38 2.66 -19.10 0.55
CA GLU A 38 3.73 -20.09 0.73
C GLU A 38 5.01 -19.45 1.30
N GLN A 39 5.35 -18.23 0.90
CA GLN A 39 6.53 -17.52 1.43
C GLN A 39 6.34 -17.11 2.89
N SER A 40 5.16 -16.63 3.29
CA SER A 40 4.87 -16.32 4.70
C SER A 40 4.94 -17.54 5.62
N ARG A 41 4.69 -18.76 5.12
CA ARG A 41 4.90 -20.00 5.90
C ARG A 41 6.37 -20.19 6.29
N LEU A 42 7.31 -19.64 5.52
CA LEU A 42 8.74 -19.77 5.77
C LEU A 42 9.26 -18.73 6.78
N THR A 43 8.54 -17.64 7.00
CA THR A 43 8.95 -16.50 7.84
C THR A 43 8.23 -16.42 9.20
N ALA A 44 7.40 -17.43 9.51
CA ALA A 44 6.51 -17.61 10.67
C ALA A 44 5.12 -16.98 10.52
N GLY A 45 4.08 -17.74 10.92
CA GLY A 45 2.66 -17.38 10.76
C GLY A 45 2.22 -17.38 9.30
N ALA A 46 1.50 -18.40 8.82
CA ALA A 46 1.01 -18.40 7.44
C ALA A 46 0.04 -17.23 7.23
N TYR A 47 0.33 -16.35 6.26
CA TYR A 47 -0.57 -15.28 5.86
C TYR A 47 -1.91 -15.85 5.40
N ARG A 48 -2.99 -15.29 5.92
CA ARG A 48 -4.35 -15.60 5.49
C ARG A 48 -4.95 -14.36 4.83
N PRO A 49 -5.58 -14.51 3.64
CA PRO A 49 -6.33 -13.42 3.04
C PRO A 49 -7.34 -12.82 4.03
N GLY A 50 -7.22 -11.51 4.27
CA GLY A 50 -8.04 -10.79 5.25
C GLY A 50 -7.40 -10.58 6.62
N ASP A 51 -6.20 -11.11 6.86
CA ASP A 51 -5.37 -10.73 8.01
C ASP A 51 -5.11 -9.21 7.98
N PRO A 52 -5.01 -8.56 9.15
CA PRO A 52 -4.48 -7.20 9.21
C PRO A 52 -3.09 -7.12 8.58
N VAL A 53 -2.83 -6.12 7.74
CA VAL A 53 -1.54 -5.87 7.09
C VAL A 53 -0.95 -4.50 7.43
N PHE A 54 0.36 -4.39 7.26
CA PHE A 54 1.17 -3.21 7.54
C PHE A 54 2.30 -3.15 6.50
N ILE A 55 2.63 -1.94 6.03
CA ILE A 55 3.64 -1.76 4.97
C ILE A 55 4.79 -0.90 5.49
N ARG A 56 6.02 -1.30 5.16
CA ARG A 56 7.21 -0.44 5.28
C ARG A 56 7.87 -0.28 3.92
N ILE A 57 8.32 0.93 3.60
CA ILE A 57 9.02 1.25 2.36
C ILE A 57 10.38 1.85 2.73
N PHE A 58 11.42 1.38 2.06
CA PHE A 58 12.79 1.83 2.24
C PHE A 58 13.38 2.30 0.92
N LYS A 59 13.61 3.61 0.79
CA LYS A 59 13.99 4.24 -0.48
C LYS A 59 15.39 3.81 -0.93
N ARG A 60 16.39 3.83 -0.04
CA ARG A 60 17.77 3.45 -0.37
C ARG A 60 17.88 2.00 -0.82
N GLU A 61 17.21 1.10 -0.10
CA GLU A 61 17.21 -0.34 -0.36
C GLU A 61 16.35 -0.70 -1.58
N ASN A 62 15.47 0.20 -2.04
CA ASN A 62 14.45 -0.06 -3.06
C ASN A 62 13.55 -1.25 -2.67
N GLU A 63 13.09 -1.26 -1.43
CA GLU A 63 12.32 -2.37 -0.87
C GLU A 63 11.00 -1.91 -0.27
N LEU A 64 9.97 -2.72 -0.47
CA LEU A 64 8.68 -2.65 0.22
C LEU A 64 8.47 -3.94 1.01
N GLU A 65 8.34 -3.85 2.33
CA GLU A 65 7.96 -4.95 3.20
C GLU A 65 6.46 -4.97 3.41
N LEU A 66 5.86 -6.15 3.23
CA LEU A 66 4.49 -6.43 3.62
C LEU A 66 4.50 -7.30 4.87
N TRP A 67 3.96 -6.75 5.95
CA TRP A 67 3.75 -7.41 7.23
C TRP A 67 2.29 -7.78 7.40
N HIS A 68 2.02 -8.84 8.17
CA HIS A 68 0.66 -9.21 8.54
C HIS A 68 0.58 -9.62 10.01
N ARG A 69 -0.60 -9.45 10.60
CA ARG A 69 -0.90 -9.94 11.95
C ARG A 69 -1.54 -11.32 11.86
N SER A 70 -0.82 -12.35 12.25
CA SER A 70 -1.33 -13.72 12.21
C SER A 70 -2.29 -14.02 13.37
N ALA A 71 -2.86 -15.23 13.39
CA ALA A 71 -3.77 -15.69 14.43
C ALA A 71 -3.18 -15.66 15.86
N ASP A 72 -1.85 -15.74 16.00
CA ASP A 72 -1.12 -15.59 17.28
C ASP A 72 -1.08 -14.13 17.79
N ARG A 73 -1.69 -13.21 17.04
CA ARG A 73 -1.73 -11.77 17.29
C ARG A 73 -0.35 -11.09 17.26
N GLN A 74 0.67 -11.76 16.74
CA GLN A 74 1.98 -11.17 16.44
C GLN A 74 2.03 -10.72 14.98
N TRP A 75 2.89 -9.75 14.70
CA TRP A 75 3.15 -9.30 13.35
C TRP A 75 4.37 -10.01 12.79
N HIS A 76 4.20 -10.60 11.61
CA HIS A 76 5.23 -11.32 10.91
C HIS A 76 5.45 -10.68 9.54
N LEU A 77 6.70 -10.72 9.07
CA LEU A 77 7.03 -10.28 7.71
C LEU A 77 6.48 -11.34 6.75
N ALA A 78 5.50 -10.99 5.93
CA ALA A 78 4.98 -11.90 4.92
C ALA A 78 5.93 -11.98 3.72
N LYS A 79 6.40 -10.83 3.22
CA LYS A 79 7.28 -10.75 2.04
C LYS A 79 7.95 -9.39 1.91
N THR A 80 9.13 -9.37 1.29
CA THR A 80 9.80 -8.17 0.80
C THR A 80 9.74 -8.14 -0.73
N TYR A 81 9.35 -6.99 -1.27
CA TYR A 81 9.23 -6.74 -2.71
C TYR A 81 10.26 -5.71 -3.15
N ALA A 82 10.96 -5.99 -4.24
CA ALA A 82 11.79 -4.97 -4.90
C ALA A 82 10.91 -3.90 -5.54
N ILE A 83 11.25 -2.64 -5.30
CA ILE A 83 10.64 -1.46 -5.92
C ILE A 83 11.36 -1.20 -7.24
N CYS A 84 10.60 -1.15 -8.34
CA CYS A 84 11.17 -0.87 -9.66
C CYS A 84 11.72 0.55 -9.76
N ARG A 85 10.95 1.54 -9.27
CA ARG A 85 11.32 2.94 -9.31
C ARG A 85 10.56 3.74 -8.26
N TRP A 86 11.26 4.66 -7.60
CA TRP A 86 10.68 5.80 -6.91
C TRP A 86 11.36 7.09 -7.42
N SER A 87 10.76 8.25 -7.16
CA SER A 87 11.23 9.52 -7.75
C SER A 87 11.90 10.43 -6.73
N GLY A 88 12.90 11.20 -7.18
CA GLY A 88 13.62 12.17 -6.36
C GLY A 88 14.89 11.59 -5.73
N ALA A 89 15.27 12.13 -4.56
CA ALA A 89 16.38 11.66 -3.74
C ALA A 89 15.90 11.23 -2.34
N LEU A 90 16.82 10.84 -1.46
CA LEU A 90 16.49 10.72 -0.03
C LEU A 90 16.11 12.10 0.52
N GLY A 91 15.01 12.15 1.27
CA GLY A 91 14.41 13.36 1.79
C GLY A 91 12.89 13.39 1.60
N PRO A 92 12.19 14.23 2.39
CA PRO A 92 10.74 14.37 2.31
C PRO A 92 10.30 15.06 1.01
N LYS A 93 9.07 14.76 0.58
CA LYS A 93 8.35 15.56 -0.41
C LYS A 93 7.92 16.89 0.21
N LEU A 94 8.10 18.00 -0.48
CA LEU A 94 7.81 19.33 0.06
C LEU A 94 6.70 20.06 -0.69
N ARG A 95 6.59 19.89 -2.02
CA ARG A 95 5.61 20.63 -2.83
C ARG A 95 5.11 19.88 -4.05
N GLU A 96 3.98 20.30 -4.59
CA GLU A 96 3.46 19.79 -5.86
C GLU A 96 4.50 19.99 -6.98
N GLY A 97 4.65 18.98 -7.84
CA GLY A 97 5.59 19.04 -8.97
C GLY A 97 7.09 18.92 -8.64
N ASP A 98 7.51 18.73 -7.38
CA ASP A 98 8.93 18.53 -7.01
C ASP A 98 9.51 17.16 -7.44
N ARG A 99 8.66 16.28 -8.01
CA ARG A 99 9.01 14.91 -8.43
C ARG A 99 9.64 14.06 -7.32
N GLN A 100 9.29 14.35 -6.07
CA GLN A 100 9.82 13.67 -4.89
C GLN A 100 8.79 12.68 -4.34
N SER A 101 9.19 11.43 -4.12
CA SER A 101 8.41 10.47 -3.34
C SER A 101 8.54 10.78 -1.84
N PRO A 102 7.43 10.73 -1.07
CA PRO A 102 7.39 11.20 0.31
C PRO A 102 8.15 10.28 1.27
N GLU A 103 8.44 10.77 2.46
CA GLU A 103 8.93 10.01 3.61
C GLU A 103 8.03 10.36 4.81
N GLY A 104 7.75 9.42 5.70
CA GLY A 104 6.80 9.64 6.80
C GLY A 104 5.87 8.47 7.08
N PHE A 105 4.82 8.77 7.85
CA PHE A 105 3.80 7.83 8.28
C PHE A 105 2.48 8.14 7.58
N TYR A 106 1.81 7.14 7.04
CA TYR A 106 0.65 7.31 6.16
C TYR A 106 -0.39 6.22 6.41
N GLU A 107 -1.56 6.35 5.76
CA GLU A 107 -2.68 5.41 5.86
C GLU A 107 -3.33 5.16 4.52
N VAL A 108 -3.60 3.90 4.23
CA VAL A 108 -4.39 3.47 3.08
C VAL A 108 -5.75 2.99 3.58
N SER A 109 -6.82 3.61 3.11
CA SER A 109 -8.19 3.19 3.40
C SER A 109 -8.82 2.50 2.19
N THR A 110 -10.01 1.94 2.31
CA THR A 110 -10.75 1.41 1.15
C THR A 110 -10.95 2.45 0.05
N ARG A 111 -11.08 3.75 0.40
CA ARG A 111 -11.21 4.85 -0.58
C ARG A 111 -9.90 5.16 -1.30
N SER A 112 -8.77 4.71 -0.78
CA SER A 112 -7.47 4.89 -1.39
C SER A 112 -7.22 3.89 -2.53
N LEU A 113 -8.00 2.81 -2.62
CA LEU A 113 -7.84 1.76 -3.62
C LEU A 113 -8.30 2.21 -5.01
N ASN A 114 -7.53 1.85 -6.03
CA ASN A 114 -7.83 2.12 -7.43
C ASN A 114 -7.55 0.87 -8.30
N PRO A 115 -8.56 -0.01 -8.46
CA PRO A 115 -8.44 -1.21 -9.28
C PRO A 115 -8.39 -0.92 -10.78
N GLN A 116 -8.80 0.29 -11.21
CA GLN A 116 -8.86 0.71 -12.62
C GLN A 116 -7.68 1.61 -13.01
N SER A 117 -6.55 1.49 -12.29
CA SER A 117 -5.33 2.24 -12.58
C SER A 117 -4.84 2.03 -14.01
N SER A 118 -4.50 3.12 -14.69
CA SER A 118 -3.81 3.06 -16.00
C SER A 118 -2.38 2.48 -15.91
N TYR A 119 -1.84 2.29 -14.70
CA TYR A 119 -0.52 1.72 -14.45
C TYR A 119 -0.60 0.33 -13.78
N HIS A 120 -1.69 -0.42 -13.99
CA HIS A 120 -1.94 -1.75 -13.43
C HIS A 120 -2.04 -1.79 -11.90
N LEU A 121 -3.28 -1.67 -11.37
CA LEU A 121 -3.61 -1.54 -9.95
C LEU A 121 -2.88 -0.37 -9.26
N SER A 122 -3.54 0.28 -8.30
CA SER A 122 -2.83 1.24 -7.45
C SER A 122 -3.58 1.52 -6.16
N PHE A 123 -2.89 2.07 -5.19
CA PHE A 123 -3.53 2.73 -4.06
C PHE A 123 -2.78 4.00 -3.67
N ASN A 124 -3.54 5.00 -3.21
CA ASN A 124 -3.01 6.29 -2.78
C ASN A 124 -2.50 6.20 -1.33
N LEU A 125 -1.29 6.67 -1.09
CA LEU A 125 -0.67 6.73 0.24
C LEU A 125 -1.37 7.72 1.19
N GLY A 126 -2.09 8.71 0.69
CA GLY A 126 -2.73 9.73 1.52
C GLY A 126 -1.82 10.90 1.89
N PHE A 127 -0.74 11.11 1.14
CA PHE A 127 0.02 12.37 1.20
C PHE A 127 -0.82 13.53 0.65
N PRO A 128 -0.76 14.74 1.26
CA PRO A 128 -0.02 15.08 2.49
C PRO A 128 -0.76 14.60 3.74
N ASN A 129 -0.04 14.04 4.72
CA ASN A 129 -0.60 13.67 6.02
C ASN A 129 -0.79 14.89 6.95
N ALA A 130 -1.16 14.68 8.23
CA ALA A 130 -1.37 15.80 9.15
C ALA A 130 -0.10 16.62 9.44
N LEU A 131 1.06 15.97 9.58
CA LEU A 131 2.34 16.66 9.74
C LEU A 131 2.67 17.47 8.48
N ASP A 132 2.57 16.84 7.31
CA ASP A 132 2.88 17.49 6.04
C ASP A 132 2.07 18.77 5.84
N ARG A 133 0.76 18.71 6.12
CA ARG A 133 -0.13 19.87 6.07
C ARG A 133 0.27 20.95 7.08
N SER A 134 0.63 20.58 8.30
CA SER A 134 1.07 21.54 9.33
C SER A 134 2.36 22.27 8.94
N LEU A 135 3.22 21.62 8.14
CA LEU A 135 4.45 22.18 7.60
C LEU A 135 4.25 22.90 6.26
N GLY A 136 3.00 23.07 5.80
CA GLY A 136 2.68 23.72 4.53
C GLY A 136 3.09 22.93 3.29
N ARG A 137 3.38 21.62 3.42
CA ARG A 137 3.74 20.78 2.29
C ARG A 137 2.53 20.51 1.41
N SER A 138 2.76 20.44 0.10
CA SER A 138 1.71 20.26 -0.91
C SER A 138 2.05 19.14 -1.88
N GLY A 139 1.02 18.62 -2.53
CA GLY A 139 1.12 17.49 -3.46
C GLY A 139 -0.14 16.64 -3.44
N SER A 140 -0.27 15.76 -4.41
CA SER A 140 -1.39 14.81 -4.48
C SER A 140 -1.01 13.57 -5.29
N PHE A 141 -1.81 12.51 -5.15
CA PHE A 141 -1.69 11.27 -5.92
C PHE A 141 -0.32 10.56 -5.80
N LEU A 142 0.21 10.46 -4.57
CA LEU A 142 1.39 9.65 -4.29
C LEU A 142 0.95 8.20 -4.16
N MET A 143 1.14 7.44 -5.23
CA MET A 143 0.61 6.07 -5.35
C MET A 143 1.68 5.01 -5.10
N VAL A 144 1.24 3.82 -4.72
CA VAL A 144 1.95 2.56 -5.01
C VAL A 144 1.22 1.88 -6.16
N HIS A 145 1.92 1.52 -7.24
CA HIS A 145 1.29 1.00 -8.46
C HIS A 145 2.21 0.09 -9.28
N GLY A 146 1.69 -0.57 -10.33
CA GLY A 146 2.45 -1.43 -11.25
C GLY A 146 3.23 -0.69 -12.35
N ALA A 147 3.45 -1.37 -13.47
CA ALA A 147 4.08 -0.86 -14.69
C ALA A 147 5.54 -0.34 -14.60
N CYS A 148 6.21 -0.41 -13.44
CA CYS A 148 7.62 -0.05 -13.24
C CYS A 148 8.07 1.35 -13.76
N VAL A 149 7.14 2.30 -13.90
CA VAL A 149 7.41 3.69 -14.34
C VAL A 149 6.93 4.66 -13.26
N SER A 150 7.71 5.69 -12.89
CA SER A 150 7.32 6.62 -11.81
C SER A 150 7.70 8.08 -12.12
N ILE A 151 6.81 9.02 -11.77
CA ILE A 151 7.01 10.47 -11.74
C ILE A 151 6.46 11.02 -10.41
N GLY A 152 6.90 10.44 -9.29
CA GLY A 152 6.52 10.82 -7.91
C GLY A 152 6.09 9.64 -7.03
N CYS A 153 5.70 8.52 -7.63
CA CYS A 153 5.13 7.35 -6.96
C CYS A 153 6.16 6.27 -6.60
N TYR A 154 5.71 5.21 -5.93
CA TYR A 154 6.43 3.94 -5.80
C TYR A 154 5.91 2.95 -6.84
N ALA A 155 6.69 2.74 -7.90
CA ALA A 155 6.35 1.80 -8.95
C ALA A 155 6.92 0.42 -8.63
N MET A 156 6.06 -0.59 -8.71
CA MET A 156 6.32 -2.01 -8.54
C MET A 156 6.23 -2.72 -9.90
N THR A 157 6.63 -3.98 -9.94
CA THR A 157 6.25 -4.88 -11.03
C THR A 157 4.76 -5.19 -10.95
N ASP A 158 4.15 -5.58 -12.08
CA ASP A 158 2.73 -5.96 -12.12
C ASP A 158 2.44 -7.13 -11.17
N ALA A 159 3.31 -8.14 -11.15
CA ALA A 159 3.20 -9.26 -10.20
C ALA A 159 3.33 -8.81 -8.74
N GLY A 160 4.23 -7.87 -8.45
CA GLY A 160 4.42 -7.34 -7.10
C GLY A 160 3.21 -6.55 -6.62
N ILE A 161 2.69 -5.62 -7.43
CA ILE A 161 1.51 -4.83 -7.04
C ILE A 161 0.26 -5.69 -6.95
N GLU A 162 0.10 -6.73 -7.78
CA GLU A 162 -1.02 -7.66 -7.68
C GLU A 162 -1.11 -8.30 -6.29
N GLU A 163 0.00 -8.79 -5.75
CA GLU A 163 0.04 -9.35 -4.40
C GLU A 163 -0.22 -8.31 -3.32
N ILE A 164 0.48 -7.18 -3.38
CA ILE A 164 0.39 -6.11 -2.37
C ILE A 164 -1.03 -5.56 -2.35
N TYR A 165 -1.57 -5.20 -3.52
CA TYR A 165 -2.92 -4.67 -3.67
C TYR A 165 -3.96 -5.67 -3.16
N ALA A 166 -3.86 -6.95 -3.54
CA ALA A 166 -4.82 -7.95 -3.09
C ALA A 166 -4.75 -8.18 -1.56
N ALA A 167 -3.56 -8.08 -0.95
CA ALA A 167 -3.43 -8.20 0.49
C ALA A 167 -4.02 -6.99 1.24
N VAL A 168 -3.74 -5.78 0.77
CA VAL A 168 -4.31 -4.53 1.28
C VAL A 168 -5.83 -4.54 1.13
N GLU A 169 -6.34 -4.88 -0.06
CA GLU A 169 -7.78 -4.94 -0.35
C GLU A 169 -8.48 -5.97 0.55
N ALA A 170 -7.95 -7.20 0.63
CA ALA A 170 -8.52 -8.24 1.47
C ALA A 170 -8.55 -7.84 2.95
N SER A 171 -7.48 -7.21 3.45
CA SER A 171 -7.39 -6.72 4.83
C SER A 171 -8.42 -5.63 5.12
N LEU A 172 -8.58 -4.66 4.20
CA LEU A 172 -9.52 -3.56 4.35
C LEU A 172 -11.00 -4.00 4.24
N GLN A 173 -11.27 -5.03 3.45
CA GLN A 173 -12.63 -5.56 3.25
C GLN A 173 -13.03 -6.63 4.27
N SER A 174 -12.05 -7.26 4.93
CA SER A 174 -12.30 -8.31 5.92
C SER A 174 -13.07 -7.79 7.15
N PRO A 175 -14.03 -8.57 7.68
CA PRO A 175 -14.68 -8.27 8.97
C PRO A 175 -13.70 -8.28 10.15
N THR A 176 -12.64 -9.08 10.07
CA THR A 176 -11.60 -9.22 11.11
C THR A 176 -10.33 -8.43 10.79
N GLY A 177 -10.35 -7.65 9.71
CA GLY A 177 -9.21 -6.89 9.22
C GLY A 177 -9.09 -5.53 9.89
N GLN A 178 -8.87 -4.50 9.09
CA GLN A 178 -8.65 -3.13 9.56
C GLN A 178 -9.36 -2.08 8.71
N ASP A 179 -9.59 -0.91 9.29
CA ASP A 179 -10.17 0.25 8.60
C ASP A 179 -9.13 1.03 7.78
N PHE A 180 -7.87 0.98 8.22
CA PHE A 180 -6.73 1.66 7.62
C PHE A 180 -5.50 0.76 7.66
N VAL A 181 -4.76 0.67 6.57
CA VAL A 181 -3.43 0.04 6.49
C VAL A 181 -2.36 1.09 6.75
N PRO A 182 -1.62 1.01 7.88
CA PRO A 182 -0.50 1.91 8.13
C PRO A 182 0.61 1.65 7.11
N VAL A 183 1.22 2.72 6.62
CA VAL A 183 2.37 2.68 5.72
C VAL A 183 3.47 3.56 6.29
N HIS A 184 4.62 2.97 6.61
CA HIS A 184 5.79 3.71 7.07
C HIS A 184 6.81 3.81 5.94
N ILE A 185 7.28 5.01 5.64
CA ILE A 185 8.19 5.26 4.52
C ILE A 185 9.45 5.92 5.06
N PHE A 186 10.57 5.23 4.94
CA PHE A 186 11.85 5.64 5.49
C PHE A 186 12.86 5.91 4.37
N PRO A 187 13.82 6.82 4.60
CA PRO A 187 14.89 7.06 3.65
C PRO A 187 15.77 5.81 3.50
N TRP A 188 16.05 5.10 4.60
CA TRP A 188 16.74 3.81 4.61
C TRP A 188 16.42 3.01 5.89
N ARG A 189 16.97 1.80 6.01
CA ARG A 189 16.99 1.06 7.27
C ARG A 189 17.98 1.69 8.24
N PHE A 190 17.52 2.51 9.19
CA PHE A 190 18.38 3.27 10.10
C PHE A 190 19.45 2.45 10.86
N ALA A 191 19.25 1.14 11.01
CA ALA A 191 20.22 0.22 11.61
C ALA A 191 21.51 0.04 10.79
N GLU A 192 21.50 0.35 9.49
CA GLU A 192 22.62 0.13 8.58
C GLU A 192 23.61 1.31 8.48
N GLY A 193 23.45 2.31 9.35
CA GLY A 193 24.28 3.52 9.35
C GLY A 193 23.80 4.61 8.40
N GLU A 194 24.36 5.81 8.58
CA GLU A 194 24.02 7.01 7.81
C GLU A 194 24.50 6.92 6.34
N PRO A 195 23.82 7.59 5.39
CA PRO A 195 24.30 7.70 4.01
C PRO A 195 25.57 8.55 3.92
N GLU A 196 26.38 8.32 2.89
CA GLU A 196 27.66 9.01 2.69
C GLU A 196 27.54 10.52 2.43
N ASN A 197 26.41 10.96 1.85
CA ASN A 197 26.20 12.36 1.48
C ASN A 197 25.40 13.12 2.54
N PRO A 198 25.90 14.27 3.04
CA PRO A 198 25.22 15.01 4.08
C PRO A 198 23.95 15.68 3.53
N ALA A 199 22.82 15.36 4.15
CA ALA A 199 21.55 16.06 3.91
C ALA A 199 21.57 17.45 4.55
N SER A 200 20.61 18.32 4.20
CA SER A 200 20.42 19.61 4.89
C SER A 200 20.10 19.41 6.36
N ASP A 201 20.38 20.41 7.20
CA ASP A 201 20.10 20.36 8.64
C ASP A 201 18.63 20.03 8.92
N GLU A 202 17.71 20.68 8.22
CA GLU A 202 16.26 20.41 8.30
C GLU A 202 15.90 18.95 7.94
N THR A 203 16.57 18.36 6.95
CA THR A 203 16.34 16.97 6.56
C THR A 203 16.88 16.02 7.61
N ARG A 204 18.02 16.33 8.23
CA ARG A 204 18.58 15.53 9.32
C ARG A 204 17.70 15.57 10.56
N ASP A 205 17.15 16.73 10.91
CA ASP A 205 16.20 16.87 12.03
C ASP A 205 14.91 16.07 11.76
N PHE A 206 14.39 16.15 10.54
CA PHE A 206 13.25 15.35 10.10
C PHE A 206 13.54 13.84 10.19
N TRP A 207 14.72 13.39 9.73
CA TRP A 207 15.11 11.98 9.82
C TRP A 207 15.33 11.52 11.26
N ALA A 208 15.88 12.36 12.14
CA ALA A 208 16.00 12.06 13.55
C ALA A 208 14.61 11.84 14.19
N ASN A 209 13.59 12.61 13.77
CA ASN A 209 12.21 12.39 14.20
C ASN A 209 11.58 11.13 13.58
N LEU A 210 11.83 10.82 12.30
CA LEU A 210 11.40 9.54 11.69
C LEU A 210 12.01 8.32 12.39
N ARG A 211 13.29 8.41 12.76
CA ARG A 211 14.05 7.34 13.41
C ARG A 211 13.42 6.89 14.71
N GLN A 212 12.83 7.81 15.49
CA GLN A 212 12.11 7.47 16.72
C GLN A 212 10.96 6.49 16.46
N GLY A 213 10.18 6.69 15.40
CA GLY A 213 9.14 5.74 15.00
C GLY A 213 9.70 4.45 14.42
N TYR A 214 10.78 4.52 13.63
CA TYR A 214 11.49 3.33 13.16
C TYR A 214 11.92 2.44 14.34
N ASP A 215 12.63 3.00 15.31
CA ASP A 215 13.17 2.28 16.48
C ASP A 215 12.05 1.67 17.33
N ARG A 216 10.92 2.37 17.47
CA ARG A 216 9.75 1.85 18.19
C ARG A 216 9.16 0.60 17.55
N PHE A 217 9.12 0.55 16.21
CA PHE A 217 8.71 -0.68 15.51
C PHE A 217 9.74 -1.79 15.68
N GLU A 218 11.04 -1.49 15.58
CA GLU A 218 12.07 -2.51 15.76
C GLU A 218 12.05 -3.15 17.16
N GLN A 219 11.75 -2.37 18.20
CA GLN A 219 11.66 -2.86 19.58
C GLN A 219 10.40 -3.69 19.83
N SER A 220 9.25 -3.24 19.34
CA SER A 220 7.94 -3.85 19.66
C SER A 220 7.45 -4.88 18.64
N ARG A 221 7.98 -4.79 17.40
CA ARG A 221 7.52 -5.49 16.20
C ARG A 221 6.01 -5.37 16.00
N LYS A 222 5.44 -4.21 16.35
CA LYS A 222 4.01 -3.90 16.24
C LYS A 222 3.85 -2.48 15.66
N PRO A 223 2.97 -2.27 14.67
CA PRO A 223 2.60 -0.93 14.26
C PRO A 223 1.91 -0.22 15.43
N PHE A 224 1.95 1.11 15.41
CA PHE A 224 1.45 1.97 16.47
C PHE A 224 0.85 3.24 15.87
N ASP A 225 0.04 3.93 16.65
CA ASP A 225 -0.55 5.20 16.24
C ASP A 225 0.53 6.29 16.18
N VAL A 226 0.43 7.15 15.18
CA VAL A 226 1.33 8.27 14.94
C VAL A 226 0.50 9.54 14.84
N PHE A 227 0.97 10.59 15.51
CA PHE A 227 0.32 11.88 15.52
C PHE A 227 1.29 12.97 15.04
N ALA A 228 0.74 14.13 14.70
CA ALA A 228 1.49 15.33 14.37
C ALA A 228 1.17 16.42 15.39
N ARG A 229 2.22 17.04 15.92
CA ARG A 229 2.12 18.16 16.86
C ARG A 229 3.37 19.02 16.76
N ASP A 230 3.20 20.34 16.78
CA ASP A 230 4.28 21.32 16.84
C ASP A 230 5.38 21.10 15.77
N GLY A 231 4.98 20.69 14.55
CA GLY A 231 5.89 20.45 13.44
C GLY A 231 6.68 19.13 13.50
N LEU A 232 6.31 18.22 14.40
CA LEU A 232 6.97 16.92 14.59
C LEU A 232 5.96 15.77 14.61
N TYR A 233 6.43 14.56 14.28
CA TYR A 233 5.73 13.33 14.64
C TYR A 233 5.86 13.08 16.14
N THR A 234 4.76 12.67 16.76
CA THR A 234 4.71 12.15 18.13
C THR A 234 4.12 10.74 18.13
N PHE A 235 4.62 9.89 19.03
CA PHE A 235 4.28 8.45 19.05
C PHE A 235 3.46 8.04 20.27
N ASP A 236 3.21 8.98 21.17
CA ASP A 236 2.29 8.83 22.27
C ASP A 236 1.05 9.67 22.00
N ASP A 237 -0.11 9.20 22.47
CA ASP A 237 -1.36 9.96 22.37
C ASP A 237 -1.27 11.18 23.28
N MET A 238 -0.98 12.31 22.66
CA MET A 238 -0.80 13.59 23.32
C MET A 238 -2.04 14.44 23.06
N GLN A 239 -2.63 14.97 24.12
CA GLN A 239 -3.82 15.81 24.02
C GLN A 239 -3.60 16.96 23.01
N GLY A 240 -4.45 17.02 21.98
CA GLY A 240 -4.38 18.01 20.90
C GLY A 240 -3.52 17.63 19.70
N ALA A 241 -2.87 16.46 19.69
CA ALA A 241 -2.14 15.98 18.52
C ALA A 241 -3.09 15.44 17.43
N ALA A 242 -2.81 15.75 16.17
CA ALA A 242 -3.65 15.31 15.05
C ALA A 242 -3.17 13.93 14.55
N PRO A 243 -4.06 12.93 14.38
CA PRO A 243 -3.63 11.60 13.90
C PRO A 243 -3.12 11.67 12.47
N VAL A 244 -1.94 11.08 12.27
CA VAL A 244 -1.27 10.87 10.98
C VAL A 244 -1.50 9.45 10.48
N SER A 245 -1.38 8.48 11.38
CA SER A 245 -1.60 7.06 11.11
C SER A 245 -2.20 6.37 12.34
N ARG A 246 -3.11 5.43 12.10
CA ARG A 246 -3.94 4.72 13.07
C ARG A 246 -3.87 3.23 12.78
N VAL A 247 -3.71 2.47 13.85
CA VAL A 247 -3.87 1.02 13.84
C VAL A 247 -5.35 0.71 14.09
N GLY A 248 -6.18 0.89 13.06
CA GLY A 248 -7.63 0.73 13.15
C GLY A 248 -8.09 -0.71 12.93
N LEU A 249 -7.90 -1.62 13.89
CA LEU A 249 -8.45 -2.98 13.78
C LEU A 249 -9.96 -2.97 13.98
N LYS A 250 -10.69 -3.66 13.11
CA LYS A 250 -12.14 -3.82 13.28
C LYS A 250 -12.40 -4.76 14.47
N SER A 251 -13.18 -4.29 15.44
CA SER A 251 -13.65 -5.16 16.52
C SER A 251 -14.64 -6.18 15.95
N THR A 252 -14.36 -7.48 16.08
CA THR A 252 -15.39 -8.49 15.81
C THR A 252 -16.49 -8.40 16.87
N PRO A 253 -17.78 -8.42 16.50
CA PRO A 253 -18.86 -8.62 17.46
C PRO A 253 -18.62 -9.95 18.17
N SER A 254 -18.53 -9.95 19.50
CA SER A 254 -18.56 -11.19 20.26
C SER A 254 -19.96 -11.79 20.13
N THR A 255 -20.12 -12.79 19.28
CA THR A 255 -21.30 -13.66 19.36
C THR A 255 -21.16 -14.50 20.62
N GLY A 256 -21.78 -14.03 21.71
CA GLY A 256 -22.12 -14.85 22.86
C GLY A 256 -23.31 -15.74 22.57
#